data_AF-W7YN47-F1
#
_entry.id   AF-W7YN47-F1
#
_cell.length_a   1.000
_cell.length_b   1.000
_cell.length_c   1.000
_cell.angle_alpha   90.00
_cell.angle_beta   90.00
_cell.angle_gamma   90.00
#
_symmetry.space_group_name_H-M   'P 1'
#
loop_
_entity.id
_entity.type
_entity.pdbx_description
1 polymer ?
#
loop_
_entity_poly.entity_id
_entity_poly.type
_entity_poly.pdbx_seq_one_letter_code
_entity_poly.pdbx_strand_id
1 'polypeptide(L)' 'MLKDLKLAASLTDSIGMPSPMLSLAKSLFQAGQTQGFGEEDLSAVVKCYEAWIGQTIAGKPLQ' A
#
# COMPACT_ATOMS: atom_id res chain seq x y z
N MET A 1 3.52 -7.70 -3.24
CA MET A 1 3.27 -7.84 -1.78
C MET A 1 1.81 -7.90 -1.35
N LEU A 2 0.83 -7.43 -2.15
CA LEU A 2 -0.57 -7.46 -1.71
C LEU A 2 -1.07 -8.88 -1.37
N LYS A 3 -0.59 -9.90 -2.09
CA LYS A 3 -0.88 -11.32 -1.79
C LYS A 3 -0.41 -11.72 -0.38
N ASP A 4 0.78 -11.26 0.01
CA ASP A 4 1.43 -11.62 1.27
C ASP A 4 0.74 -10.90 2.44
N LEU A 5 0.33 -9.63 2.22
CA LEU A 5 -0.46 -8.88 3.18
C LEU A 5 -1.86 -9.47 3.38
N LYS A 6 -2.49 -10.00 2.31
CA LYS A 6 -3.76 -10.73 2.42
C LYS A 6 -3.59 -12.02 3.23
N LEU A 7 -2.53 -12.78 2.98
CA LEU A 7 -2.22 -13.98 3.76
C LEU A 7 -1.96 -13.68 5.23
N ALA A 8 -1.15 -12.65 5.52
CA ALA A 8 -0.87 -12.23 6.89
C ALA A 8 -2.13 -11.73 7.60
N ALA A 9 -3.00 -10.98 6.91
CA ALA A 9 -4.26 -10.50 7.50
C ALA A 9 -5.16 -11.68 7.87
N SER A 10 -5.33 -12.65 6.97
CA SER A 10 -6.08 -13.89 7.27
C SER A 10 -5.51 -14.65 8.45
N LEU A 11 -4.17 -14.70 8.60
CA LEU A 11 -3.53 -15.33 9.75
C LEU A 11 -3.84 -14.56 11.04
N THR A 12 -3.69 -13.24 11.06
CA THR A 12 -3.98 -12.43 12.25
C THR A 12 -5.46 -12.49 12.65
N ASP A 13 -6.36 -12.55 11.66
CA ASP A 13 -7.79 -12.73 11.87
C ASP A 13 -8.09 -14.10 12.48
N SER A 14 -7.41 -15.17 12.04
CA SER A 14 -7.62 -16.53 12.56
C SER A 14 -7.19 -16.72 14.02
N ILE A 15 -6.20 -15.96 14.47
CA ILE A 15 -5.69 -16.02 15.85
C ILE A 15 -6.30 -14.93 16.76
N GLY A 16 -7.23 -14.13 16.23
CA GLY A 16 -7.88 -13.04 16.97
C GLY A 16 -6.93 -11.90 17.36
N MET A 17 -5.81 -11.74 16.66
CA MET A 17 -4.82 -10.70 16.97
C MET A 17 -5.15 -9.41 16.19
N PRO A 18 -5.49 -8.31 16.86
CA PRO A 18 -5.73 -7.04 16.19
C PRO A 18 -4.45 -6.51 15.54
N SER A 19 -4.47 -6.29 14.23
CA SER A 19 -3.32 -5.86 13.43
C SER A 19 -3.62 -4.58 12.62
N PRO A 20 -3.82 -3.42 13.28
CA PRO A 20 -4.24 -2.18 12.62
C PRO A 20 -3.23 -1.72 11.57
N MET A 21 -1.93 -1.82 11.85
CA MET A 21 -0.87 -1.45 10.90
C MET A 21 -0.87 -2.34 9.64
N LEU A 22 -1.19 -3.63 9.79
CA LEU A 22 -1.31 -4.55 8.67
C LEU A 22 -2.53 -4.23 7.80
N SER A 23 -3.64 -3.86 8.43
CA SER A 23 -4.85 -3.42 7.73
C SER A 23 -4.62 -2.12 6.94
N LEU A 24 -3.86 -1.17 7.50
CA LEU A 24 -3.45 0.05 6.81
C LEU A 24 -2.54 -0.27 5.62
N ALA A 25 -1.51 -1.11 5.81
CA ALA A 25 -0.63 -1.52 4.73
C ALA A 25 -1.40 -2.23 3.60
N LYS A 26 -2.31 -3.15 3.92
CA LYS A 26 -3.16 -3.84 2.93
C LYS A 26 -3.97 -2.83 2.11
N SER A 27 -4.55 -1.82 2.77
CA SER A 27 -5.36 -0.79 2.12
C SER A 27 -4.51 0.08 1.18
N LEU A 28 -3.30 0.47 1.58
CA LEU A 28 -2.37 1.23 0.75
C LEU A 28 -1.93 0.45 -0.49
N PHE A 29 -1.51 -0.81 -0.34
CA PHE A 29 -1.13 -1.66 -1.47
C PHE A 29 -2.32 -1.96 -2.40
N GLN A 30 -3.53 -2.06 -1.85
CA GLN A 30 -4.74 -2.22 -2.66
C GLN A 30 -5.03 -0.95 -3.48
N ALA A 31 -4.84 0.24 -2.90
CA ALA A 31 -4.97 1.51 -3.61
C ALA A 31 -3.95 1.63 -4.75
N GLY A 32 -2.68 1.25 -4.52
CA GLY A 32 -1.66 1.22 -5.56
C GLY A 32 -1.97 0.24 -6.69
N GLN A 33 -2.51 -0.93 -6.37
CA GLN A 33 -2.95 -1.88 -7.40
C GLN A 33 -4.11 -1.32 -8.24
N THR A 34 -5.09 -0.65 -7.62
CA THR A 34 -6.21 -0.01 -8.33
C THR A 34 -5.74 1.11 -9.26
N GLN A 35 -4.67 1.81 -8.91
CA GLN A 35 -4.04 2.85 -9.75
C GLN A 35 -3.17 2.28 -10.88
N GLY A 36 -3.06 0.95 -11.00
CA GLY A 36 -2.28 0.29 -12.05
C GLY A 36 -0.83 -0.02 -11.68
N PHE A 37 -0.39 0.29 -10.45
CA PHE A 37 0.97 0.03 -9.97
C PHE A 37 1.17 -1.39 -9.43
N GLY A 38 0.25 -2.32 -9.74
CA GLY A 38 0.25 -3.68 -9.18
C GLY A 38 1.44 -4.54 -9.62
N GLU A 39 1.96 -4.30 -10.82
CA GLU A 39 3.10 -4.99 -11.41
C GLU A 39 4.43 -4.25 -11.21
N GLU A 40 4.37 -3.04 -10.63
CA GLU A 40 5.57 -2.28 -10.31
C GLU A 40 6.24 -2.77 -9.02
N ASP A 41 7.45 -2.26 -8.74
CA ASP A 41 8.13 -2.51 -7.49
C ASP A 41 7.29 -2.06 -6.28
N LEU A 42 7.57 -2.64 -5.13
CA LEU A 42 6.88 -2.36 -3.87
C LEU A 42 6.97 -0.91 -3.44
N SER A 43 8.06 -0.23 -3.83
CA SER A 43 8.24 1.19 -3.62
C SER A 43 7.23 2.05 -4.41
N ALA A 44 6.53 1.52 -5.41
CA ALA A 44 5.54 2.26 -6.20
C ALA A 44 4.32 2.76 -5.39
N VAL A 45 4.12 2.25 -4.16
CA VAL A 45 3.17 2.87 -3.20
C VAL A 45 3.51 4.34 -2.92
N VAL A 46 4.76 4.75 -3.12
CA VAL A 46 5.20 6.15 -3.06
C VAL A 46 4.39 7.02 -4.03
N LYS A 47 4.10 6.53 -5.23
CA LYS A 47 3.33 7.27 -6.24
C LYS A 47 1.91 7.58 -5.77
N CYS A 48 1.32 6.69 -4.96
CA CYS A 48 0.01 6.94 -4.36
C CYS A 48 0.08 8.12 -3.37
N TYR A 49 1.14 8.17 -2.56
CA TYR A 49 1.37 9.29 -1.66
C TYR A 49 1.66 10.57 -2.43
N GLU A 50 2.51 10.51 -3.45
CA GLU A 50 2.82 11.65 -4.30
C GLU A 50 1.54 12.21 -4.95
N ALA A 51 0.70 11.35 -5.54
CA ALA A 51 -0.58 11.74 -6.13
C ALA A 51 -1.53 12.42 -5.11
N TRP A 52 -1.55 11.97 -3.85
CA TRP A 52 -2.34 12.61 -2.80
C TRP A 52 -1.77 13.93 -2.29
N ILE A 53 -0.44 14.04 -2.23
CA ILE A 53 0.28 15.23 -1.74
C ILE A 53 0.34 16.31 -2.83
N GLY A 54 0.25 15.94 -4.10
CA GLY A 54 0.44 16.84 -5.24
C GLY A 54 1.89 17.28 -5.43
N GLN A 55 2.84 16.60 -4.76
CA GLN A 55 4.28 16.78 -4.93
C GLN A 55 5.00 15.43 -4.86
N THR A 56 6.12 15.30 -5.56
CA THR A 56 7.02 14.15 -5.40
C THR A 56 7.64 14.15 -4.01
N ILE A 57 7.98 12.97 -3.47
CA ILE A 57 8.66 12.88 -2.16
C ILE A 57 10.04 13.53 -2.20
N ALA A 58 10.66 13.62 -3.38
CA ALA A 58 11.90 14.36 -3.59
C ALA A 58 11.73 15.91 -3.62
N GLY A 59 10.53 16.43 -3.34
CA GLY A 59 10.27 17.87 -3.24
C GLY A 59 10.10 18.59 -4.58
N LYS A 60 9.93 17.85 -5.69
CA LYS A 60 9.61 18.40 -7.02
C LYS A 60 8.09 18.36 -7.26
N PRO A 61 7.52 19.26 -8.07
CA PRO A 61 6.12 19.14 -8.49
C PRO A 61 5.88 17.82 -9.22
N LEU A 62 4.73 17.16 -9.02
CA LEU A 62 4.31 16.09 -9.93
C LEU A 62 4.04 16.72 -11.30
N GLN A 63 4.73 16.23 -12.33
CA GLN A 63 4.47 16.58 -13.72
C GLN A 63 3.30 15.78 -14.27
#